data_AF-A0A519GTC9-F1
#
_entry.id   AF-A0A519GTC9-F1
#
_cell.length_a   1.000
_cell.length_b   1.000
_cell.length_c   1.000
_cell.angle_alpha   90.00
_cell.angle_beta   90.00
_cell.angle_gamma   90.00
#
_symmetry.space_group_name_H-M   'P 1'
#
loop_
_entity.id
_entity.type
_entity.pdbx_description
1 polymer ?
#
loop_
_entity_poly.entity_id
_entity_poly.type
_entity_poly.pdbx_seq_one_letter_code
_entity_poly.pdbx_strand_id
1 'polypeptide(L)' 'MFTIKKIAARAALAGATALFGLNSQAAIPIQHWTLANGAKVYFAPVDSLPIVDVQLDFDAGSRRDPAGQAGLASVSAN' A
#
# COMPACT_ATOMS: atom_id res chain seq x y z
N MET A 1 27.04 45.71 5.93
CA MET A 1 26.85 44.93 4.69
C MET A 1 27.15 43.43 4.85
N PHE A 2 28.17 43.01 5.61
CA PHE A 2 28.55 41.59 5.76
C PHE A 2 27.56 40.71 6.54
N THR A 3 26.79 41.26 7.49
CA THR A 3 25.84 40.50 8.33
C THR A 3 24.59 40.04 7.57
N ILE A 4 24.06 40.88 6.69
CA ILE A 4 22.86 40.58 5.88
C ILE A 4 23.12 39.44 4.88
N LYS A 5 24.31 39.39 4.26
CA LYS A 5 24.71 38.29 3.37
C LYS A 5 24.78 36.94 4.11
N LYS A 6 25.21 36.93 5.38
CA LYS A 6 25.29 35.70 6.19
C LYS A 6 23.91 35.19 6.61
N ILE A 7 22.97 36.09 6.91
CA ILE A 7 21.58 35.72 7.23
C ILE A 7 20.90 35.14 5.99
N ALA A 8 21.06 35.77 4.83
CA ALA A 8 20.54 35.26 3.56
C ALA A 8 21.11 33.88 3.21
N ALA A 9 22.42 33.67 3.40
CA ALA A 9 23.07 32.38 3.16
C ALA A 9 22.56 31.28 4.11
N ARG A 10 22.31 31.60 5.39
CA ARG A 10 21.74 30.66 6.36
C ARG A 10 20.28 30.32 6.06
N ALA A 11 19.49 31.31 5.66
CA ALA A 11 18.10 31.09 5.25
C ALA A 11 18.02 30.22 3.99
N ALA A 12 18.89 30.44 3.01
CA ALA A 12 18.99 29.60 1.82
C ALA A 12 19.40 28.16 2.16
N LEU A 13 20.37 27.98 3.06
CA LEU A 13 20.82 26.64 3.49
C LEU A 13 19.71 25.90 4.25
N ALA A 14 19.00 26.57 5.17
CA ALA A 14 17.88 26.00 5.90
C ALA A 14 16.71 25.63 4.98
N GLY A 15 16.39 26.51 4.01
CA GLY A 15 15.38 26.24 2.99
C GLY A 15 15.74 25.05 2.11
N ALA A 16 17.00 24.93 1.69
CA ALA A 16 17.49 23.78 0.94
C ALA A 16 17.32 22.48 1.75
N THR A 17 17.77 22.44 3.01
CA THR A 17 17.64 21.23 3.85
C THR A 17 16.19 20.83 4.09
N ALA A 18 15.27 21.77 4.23
CA ALA A 18 13.84 21.49 4.38
C ALA A 18 13.24 20.86 3.10
N LEU A 19 13.64 21.36 1.93
CA LEU A 19 13.20 20.81 0.63
C LEU A 19 13.77 19.41 0.38
N PHE A 20 15.00 19.12 0.81
CA PHE A 20 15.60 17.78 0.69
C PHE A 20 14.95 16.75 1.61
N GLY A 21 14.49 17.14 2.82
CA GLY A 21 13.88 16.23 3.79
C GLY A 21 12.48 15.71 3.43
N LEU A 22 11.82 16.30 2.42
CA LEU A 22 10.47 15.90 2.01
C LEU A 22 10.43 14.60 1.18
N ASN A 23 11.57 14.09 0.73
CA ASN A 23 11.66 12.94 -0.19
C ASN A 23 11.84 11.60 0.53
N SER A 24 11.13 11.35 1.62
CA SER A 24 11.11 10.01 2.23
C SER A 24 10.12 9.12 1.48
N GLN A 25 10.65 8.33 0.53
CA GLN A 25 9.89 7.31 -0.20
C GLN A 25 10.04 5.96 0.54
N ALA A 26 9.43 5.86 1.72
CA ALA A 26 9.38 4.62 2.51
C ALA A 26 8.06 3.85 2.31
N ALA A 27 7.39 4.05 1.16
CA ALA A 27 6.15 3.37 0.85
C ALA A 27 6.44 1.99 0.24
N ILE A 28 5.69 0.97 0.67
CA ILE A 28 5.72 -0.36 0.05
C ILE A 28 5.11 -0.21 -1.36
N PRO A 29 5.80 -0.66 -2.43
CA PRO A 29 5.34 -0.48 -3.81
C PRO A 29 4.23 -1.49 -4.16
N ILE A 30 3.05 -1.34 -3.57
CA ILE A 30 1.89 -2.18 -3.87
C ILE A 30 1.33 -1.78 -5.24
N GLN A 31 1.42 -2.70 -6.19
CA GLN A 31 0.79 -2.59 -7.50
C GLN A 31 -0.68 -3.00 -7.38
N HIS A 32 -1.58 -2.31 -8.06
CA HIS A 32 -3.00 -2.66 -8.08
C HIS A 32 -3.54 -2.70 -9.51
N TRP A 33 -4.39 -3.68 -9.81
CA TRP A 33 -5.16 -3.69 -11.06
C TRP A 33 -6.48 -4.44 -10.89
N THR A 34 -7.35 -4.32 -11.89
CA THR A 34 -8.61 -5.05 -11.96
C THR A 34 -8.62 -5.90 -13.22
N LEU A 35 -8.93 -7.18 -13.05
CA LEU A 35 -9.06 -8.13 -14.15
C LEU A 35 -10.37 -7.90 -14.91
N ALA A 36 -10.46 -8.45 -16.13
CA ALA A 36 -11.66 -8.33 -16.96
C ALA A 36 -12.93 -8.91 -16.29
N ASN A 37 -12.77 -9.87 -15.37
CA ASN A 37 -13.86 -10.46 -14.58
C ASN A 37 -14.23 -9.64 -13.32
N GLY A 38 -13.59 -8.49 -13.11
CA GLY A 38 -13.84 -7.61 -11.96
C GLY A 38 -13.03 -7.92 -10.70
N ALA A 39 -12.22 -8.99 -10.68
CA ALA A 39 -11.37 -9.30 -9.53
C ALA A 39 -10.27 -8.24 -9.35
N LYS A 40 -10.05 -7.81 -8.11
CA LYS A 40 -9.02 -6.85 -7.74
C LYS A 40 -7.76 -7.60 -7.33
N VAL A 41 -6.62 -7.19 -7.87
CA VAL A 41 -5.32 -7.76 -7.52
C VAL A 41 -4.47 -6.69 -6.87
N TYR A 42 -3.86 -7.03 -5.75
CA TYR A 42 -2.86 -6.23 -5.04
C TYR A 42 -1.58 -7.05 -4.98
N PHE A 43 -0.50 -6.54 -5.55
CA PHE A 43 0.77 -7.24 -5.64
C PHE A 43 1.88 -6.41 -5.00
N ALA A 44 2.55 -6.99 -4.00
CA ALA A 44 3.67 -6.37 -3.30
C ALA A 44 4.94 -7.19 -3.57
N PRO A 45 5.78 -6.81 -4.55
CA PRO A 45 6.99 -7.55 -4.88
C PRO A 45 8.06 -7.42 -3.79
N VAL A 46 8.77 -8.52 -3.52
CA VAL A 46 9.93 -8.56 -2.62
C VAL A 46 11.07 -9.31 -3.32
N ASP A 47 11.95 -8.58 -4.00
CA ASP A 47 13.00 -9.16 -4.87
C ASP A 47 14.06 -9.97 -4.12
N SER A 48 14.14 -9.81 -2.79
CA SER A 48 15.13 -10.50 -1.93
C SER A 48 14.68 -11.89 -1.47
N LEU A 49 13.41 -12.27 -1.68
CA LEU A 49 12.85 -13.53 -1.19
C LEU A 49 12.36 -14.40 -2.36
N PRO A 50 12.84 -15.65 -2.51
CA PRO A 50 12.36 -16.57 -3.55
C PRO A 50 11.07 -17.29 -3.09
N ILE A 51 10.11 -16.56 -2.53
CA ILE A 51 8.85 -17.09 -2.00
C ILE A 51 7.71 -16.25 -2.55
N VAL A 52 6.57 -16.90 -2.83
CA VAL A 52 5.33 -16.24 -3.22
C VAL A 52 4.25 -16.66 -2.23
N ASP A 53 3.59 -15.67 -1.64
CA ASP A 53 2.40 -15.85 -0.81
C ASP A 53 1.18 -15.33 -1.58
N VAL A 54 0.07 -16.06 -1.49
CA VAL A 54 -1.16 -15.76 -2.24
C VAL A 54 -2.36 -15.89 -1.31
N GLN A 55 -3.10 -14.79 -1.19
CA GLN A 55 -4.35 -14.73 -0.43
C GLN A 55 -5.51 -14.36 -1.35
N LEU A 56 -6.60 -15.11 -1.24
CA LEU A 56 -7.85 -14.86 -1.95
C LEU A 56 -8.94 -14.58 -0.93
N ASP A 57 -9.46 -13.35 -0.96
CA ASP A 57 -10.58 -12.93 -0.13
C ASP A 57 -11.84 -12.83 -0.97
N PHE A 58 -12.92 -13.45 -0.47
CA PHE A 58 -14.24 -13.38 -1.07
C PHE A 58 -15.20 -12.66 -0.12
N ASP A 59 -16.06 -11.80 -0.65
CA ASP A 59 -17.25 -11.34 0.07
C ASP A 59 -18.26 -12.50 0.13
N ALA A 60 -17.97 -13.46 1.00
CA ALA A 60 -18.70 -14.70 1.21
C ALA A 60 -19.00 -14.88 2.72
N GLY A 61 -19.15 -16.12 3.17
CA GLY A 61 -19.43 -16.45 4.57
C GLY A 61 -20.93 -16.62 4.87
N SER A 62 -21.24 -17.01 6.11
CA SER A 62 -22.58 -17.44 6.52
C SER A 62 -23.65 -16.34 6.42
N ARG A 63 -23.25 -15.05 6.33
CA ARG A 63 -24.16 -13.95 5.98
C ARG A 63 -24.88 -14.18 4.64
N ARG A 64 -24.26 -14.96 3.74
CA ARG A 64 -24.80 -15.30 2.42
C ARG A 64 -25.44 -16.69 2.38
N ASP A 65 -25.60 -17.38 3.50
CA ASP A 65 -26.32 -18.66 3.54
C ASP A 65 -27.80 -18.42 3.17
N PRO A 66 -28.34 -19.17 2.18
CA PRO A 66 -29.76 -19.09 1.84
C PRO A 66 -30.66 -19.56 2.99
N ALA A 67 -31.92 -19.14 2.95
CA ALA A 67 -32.92 -19.62 3.91
C ALA A 67 -33.02 -21.16 3.86
N GLY A 68 -32.93 -21.80 5.02
CA GLY A 68 -32.94 -23.26 5.14
C GLY A 68 -31.61 -23.96 4.81
N GLN A 69 -30.53 -23.21 4.53
CA GLN A 69 -29.20 -23.75 4.20
C GLN A 69 -28.11 -23.20 5.13
N ALA A 70 -28.42 -23.07 6.42
CA ALA A 70 -27.45 -22.62 7.42
C ALA A 70 -26.21 -23.55 7.45
N GLY A 71 -25.02 -22.94 7.43
CA GLY A 71 -23.74 -23.66 7.43
C GLY A 71 -23.20 -23.98 6.04
N LEU A 72 -23.92 -23.61 4.95
CA LEU A 72 -23.47 -23.83 3.58
C LEU A 72 -22.09 -23.21 3.33
N ALA A 73 -21.90 -21.95 3.70
CA ALA A 73 -20.61 -21.28 3.52
C ALA A 73 -19.47 -22.04 4.22
N SER A 74 -19.72 -22.56 5.43
CA SER A 74 -18.73 -23.28 6.23
C SER A 74 -18.27 -24.57 5.55
N VAL A 75 -19.21 -25.38 5.04
CA VAL A 75 -18.87 -26.65 4.38
C VAL A 75 -18.20 -26.45 3.02
N SER A 76 -18.38 -25.28 2.39
CA SER A 76 -17.76 -24.94 1.10
C SER A 76 -16.36 -24.31 1.21
N ALA A 77 -15.96 -23.83 2.38
CA ALA A 77 -14.77 -22.99 2.57
C ALA A 77 -13.45 -23.78 2.81
N ASN A 78 -13.36 -25.01 2.30
CA ASN A 78 -12.16 -25.85 2.43
C ASN A 78 -10.92 -25.25 1.78
#